data_AF-A0A660ML68-F1
#
_entry.id   AF-A0A660ML68-F1
#
_cell.length_a   1.000
_cell.length_b   1.000
_cell.length_c   1.000
_cell.angle_alpha   90.00
_cell.angle_beta   90.00
_cell.angle_gamma   90.00
#
_symmetry.space_group_name_H-M   'P 1'
#
loop_
_entity.id
_entity.type
_entity.pdbx_description
1 polymer ?
#
loop_
_entity_poly.entity_id
_entity_poly.type
_entity_poly.pdbx_seq_one_letter_code
_entity_poly.pdbx_strand_id
1 'polypeptide(L)'
;VYEKYGRLIDPHTADGVHVARQWQAAHPSERPMICLETALPAKFEETVQEATGITAPRPERFRDIEQAPRRVEILPNDVTTLKDYIARSLAQHQ
;
A
#
# COMPACT_ATOMS: atom_id res chain seq x y z
N VAL A 1 -2.08 -17.88 0.71
CA VAL A 1 -0.81 -17.61 1.44
C VAL A 1 -1.04 -17.65 2.93
N TYR A 2 -2.04 -16.92 3.42
CA TYR A 2 -2.45 -16.90 4.82
C TYR A 2 -2.65 -18.29 5.44
N GLU A 3 -3.50 -19.15 4.87
CA GLU A 3 -3.77 -20.49 5.42
C GLU A 3 -2.52 -21.35 5.63
N LYS A 4 -1.54 -21.25 4.72
CA LYS A 4 -0.32 -22.07 4.75
C LYS A 4 0.79 -21.48 5.62
N TYR A 5 0.92 -20.16 5.66
CA TYR A 5 2.07 -19.47 6.25
C TYR A 5 1.72 -18.48 7.36
N GLY A 6 0.44 -18.31 7.69
CA GLY A 6 -0.04 -17.34 8.67
C GLY A 6 0.23 -15.87 8.28
N ARG A 7 0.58 -15.61 7.01
CA ARG A 7 0.98 -14.28 6.53
C ARG A 7 -0.07 -13.69 5.61
N LEU A 8 -0.60 -12.53 6.00
CA LEU A 8 -1.32 -11.65 5.10
C LEU A 8 -0.31 -10.90 4.23
N ILE A 9 -0.61 -10.78 2.94
CA ILE A 9 0.14 -10.01 1.97
C ILE A 9 -0.84 -9.13 1.19
N ASP A 10 -0.36 -7.98 0.74
CA ASP A 10 -1.15 -7.06 -0.06
C ASP A 10 -1.34 -7.62 -1.50
N PRO A 11 -2.26 -7.05 -2.31
CA PRO A 11 -2.52 -7.54 -3.65
C PRO A 11 -1.30 -7.46 -4.59
N HIS A 12 -0.41 -6.47 -4.42
CA HIS A 12 0.80 -6.36 -5.25
C HIS A 12 1.79 -7.49 -4.95
N THR A 13 1.99 -7.81 -3.68
CA THR A 13 2.82 -8.96 -3.27
C THR A 13 2.17 -10.28 -3.68
N ALA A 14 0.83 -10.38 -3.62
CA ALA A 14 0.10 -11.56 -4.06
C ALA A 14 0.27 -11.84 -5.57
N ASP A 15 0.23 -10.80 -6.40
CA ASP A 15 0.53 -10.89 -7.83
C ASP A 15 1.95 -11.42 -8.07
N GLY A 16 2.95 -10.80 -7.43
CA GLY A 16 4.34 -11.25 -7.50
C GLY A 16 4.51 -12.72 -7.10
N VAL A 17 3.93 -13.14 -5.97
CA VAL A 17 3.97 -14.54 -5.50
C VAL A 17 3.24 -15.50 -6.45
N HIS A 18 2.13 -15.07 -7.05
CA HIS A 18 1.37 -15.89 -7.98
C HIS A 18 2.19 -16.22 -9.23
N VAL A 19 2.73 -15.19 -9.90
CA VAL A 19 3.54 -15.36 -11.11
C VAL A 19 4.84 -16.10 -10.80
N ALA A 20 5.51 -15.76 -9.70
CA ALA A 20 6.72 -16.41 -9.23
C ALA A 20 6.56 -17.94 -9.10
N ARG A 21 5.46 -18.41 -8.50
CA ARG A 21 5.18 -19.85 -8.36
C ARG A 21 5.01 -20.56 -9.69
N GLN A 22 4.28 -19.95 -10.62
CA GLN A 22 4.09 -20.49 -11.97
C GLN A 22 5.44 -20.57 -12.70
N TRP A 23 6.25 -19.50 -12.61
CA TRP A 23 7.56 -19.45 -13.22
C TRP A 23 8.50 -20.53 -12.67
N GLN A 24 8.54 -20.69 -11.34
CA GLN A 24 9.37 -21.71 -10.69
C GLN A 24 8.96 -23.14 -11.09
N ALA A 25 7.66 -23.40 -11.24
CA ALA A 25 7.17 -24.70 -11.70
C ALA A 25 7.61 -25.00 -13.15
N ALA A 26 7.64 -23.98 -14.01
CA ALA A 26 8.10 -24.11 -15.40
C ALA A 26 9.63 -24.11 -15.54
N HIS A 27 10.37 -23.53 -14.57
CA HIS A 27 11.82 -23.35 -14.61
C HIS A 27 12.47 -23.82 -13.30
N PRO A 28 12.58 -25.14 -13.09
CA PRO A 28 13.20 -25.69 -11.89
C PRO A 28 14.64 -25.18 -11.73
N SER A 29 14.96 -24.67 -10.54
CA SER A 29 16.29 -24.17 -10.19
C SER A 29 16.56 -24.38 -8.71
N GLU A 30 17.82 -24.63 -8.35
CA GLU A 30 18.27 -24.66 -6.95
C GLU A 30 18.42 -23.26 -6.36
N ARG A 31 18.38 -22.20 -7.18
CA ARG A 31 18.51 -20.82 -6.71
C ARG A 31 17.22 -20.37 -6.01
N PRO A 32 17.31 -19.68 -4.86
CA PRO A 32 16.12 -19.18 -4.18
C PRO A 32 15.42 -18.10 -5.01
N MET A 33 14.10 -18.13 -4.98
CA MET A 33 13.25 -17.11 -5.58
C MET A 33 12.81 -16.11 -4.51
N ILE A 34 12.99 -14.82 -4.79
CA ILE A 34 12.65 -13.73 -3.86
C ILE A 34 11.52 -12.91 -4.49
N CYS A 35 10.38 -12.84 -3.81
CA CYS A 35 9.29 -11.91 -4.13
C CYS A 35 9.43 -10.68 -3.24
N LEU A 36 9.37 -9.48 -3.82
CA LEU A 36 9.42 -8.24 -3.06
C LEU A 36 8.04 -7.90 -2.50
N GLU A 37 7.95 -7.66 -1.19
CA GLU A 37 6.74 -7.14 -0.55
C GLU A 37 6.73 -5.61 -0.74
N THR A 38 5.95 -5.12 -1.71
CA THR A 38 6.00 -3.71 -2.13
C THR A 38 5.07 -2.81 -1.32
N ALA A 39 4.11 -3.39 -0.58
CA ALA A 39 3.24 -2.68 0.33
C ALA A 39 2.79 -3.57 1.50
N LEU A 40 2.35 -2.93 2.59
CA LEU A 40 1.71 -3.64 3.69
C LEU A 40 0.24 -3.93 3.36
N PRO A 41 -0.33 -5.05 3.83
CA PRO A 41 -1.75 -5.39 3.64
C PRO A 41 -2.70 -4.28 4.09
N ALA A 42 -2.32 -3.56 5.16
CA ALA A 42 -3.07 -2.44 5.71
C ALA A 42 -3.40 -1.34 4.69
N LYS A 43 -2.58 -1.17 3.65
CA LYS A 43 -2.79 -0.16 2.61
C LYS A 43 -3.89 -0.53 1.61
N PHE A 44 -4.30 -1.80 1.57
CA PHE A 44 -5.28 -2.36 0.62
C PHE A 44 -6.27 -3.28 1.35
N GLU A 45 -6.79 -2.80 2.47
CA GLU A 45 -7.57 -3.60 3.42
C GLU A 45 -8.83 -4.22 2.81
N GLU A 46 -9.55 -3.50 1.96
CA GLU A 46 -10.77 -4.00 1.30
C GLU A 46 -10.49 -5.29 0.54
N THR A 47 -9.48 -5.30 -0.33
CA THR A 47 -9.08 -6.48 -1.10
C THR A 47 -8.58 -7.61 -0.22
N VAL A 48 -7.86 -7.30 0.87
CA VAL A 48 -7.40 -8.31 1.84
C VAL A 48 -8.59 -8.94 2.57
N GLN A 49 -9.55 -8.13 3.00
CA GLN A 49 -10.77 -8.58 3.67
C GLN A 49 -11.64 -9.42 2.73
N GLU A 50 -11.80 -9.02 1.46
CA GLU A 50 -12.52 -9.79 0.45
C GLU A 50 -11.89 -11.19 0.27
N ALA A 51 -10.56 -11.25 0.12
CA ALA A 51 -9.87 -12.49 -0.18
C ALA A 51 -9.70 -13.44 1.03
N THR A 52 -9.71 -12.90 2.25
CA THR A 52 -9.32 -13.66 3.46
C THR A 52 -10.33 -13.63 4.59
N GLY A 53 -11.30 -12.71 4.56
CA GLY A 53 -12.20 -12.44 5.68
C GLY A 53 -11.55 -11.74 6.87
N ILE A 54 -10.29 -11.30 6.74
CA ILE A 54 -9.50 -10.73 7.85
C ILE A 54 -9.15 -9.27 7.59
N THR A 55 -9.36 -8.45 8.61
CA THR A 55 -8.98 -7.05 8.59
C THR A 55 -7.48 -6.93 8.82
N ALA A 56 -6.79 -6.26 7.90
CA ALA A 56 -5.35 -6.10 7.97
C ALA A 56 -4.97 -5.23 9.19
N PRO A 57 -4.06 -5.69 10.08
CA PRO A 57 -3.70 -4.93 11.26
C PRO A 57 -2.92 -3.65 10.90
N ARG A 58 -3.25 -2.54 11.56
CA ARG A 58 -2.42 -1.33 11.52
C ARG A 58 -1.18 -1.50 12.40
N PRO A 59 0.01 -1.02 11.97
CA PRO A 59 1.14 -0.89 12.87
C PRO A 59 0.77 0.01 14.04
N GLU A 60 1.23 -0.29 15.26
CA GLU A 60 0.83 0.43 16.49
C GLU A 60 0.97 1.94 16.38
N ARG A 61 2.07 2.43 15.78
CA ARG A 61 2.31 3.87 15.56
C ARG A 61 1.29 4.57 14.67
N PHE A 62 0.44 3.82 13.97
CA PHE A 62 -0.59 4.30 13.04
C PHE A 62 -2.00 3.88 13.43
N ARG A 63 -2.22 3.33 14.64
CA ARG A 63 -3.55 2.84 15.08
C ARG A 63 -4.69 3.86 14.93
N ASP A 64 -4.37 5.14 15.09
CA ASP A 64 -5.36 6.23 15.07
C ASP A 64 -5.24 7.13 13.82
N ILE A 65 -4.48 6.71 12.79
CA ILE A 65 -4.15 7.58 11.65
C ILE A 65 -5.40 7.97 10.86
N GLU A 66 -6.40 7.11 10.78
CA GLU A 66 -7.64 7.39 10.05
C GLU A 66 -8.53 8.41 10.76
N GLN A 67 -8.53 8.45 12.10
CA GLN A 67 -9.33 9.39 12.91
C GLN A 67 -8.61 10.71 13.19
N ALA A 68 -7.29 10.79 12.93
CA ALA A 68 -6.52 12.01 13.15
C ALA A 68 -7.04 13.19 12.30
N PRO A 69 -7.00 14.43 12.82
CA PRO A 69 -7.34 15.61 12.04
C PRO A 69 -6.52 15.71 10.76
N ARG A 70 -7.18 15.98 9.64
CA ARG A 70 -6.54 16.13 8.33
C ARG A 70 -6.41 17.62 8.00
N ARG A 71 -5.21 18.06 7.61
CA ARG A 71 -4.98 19.39 7.03
C ARG A 71 -4.94 19.26 5.51
N VAL A 72 -6.02 19.64 4.84
CA VAL A 72 -6.20 19.49 3.39
C VAL A 72 -6.80 20.77 2.84
N GLU A 73 -6.23 21.28 1.74
CA GLU A 73 -6.82 22.36 0.95
C GLU A 73 -7.37 21.76 -0.35
N ILE A 74 -8.65 22.02 -0.66
CA ILE A 74 -9.27 21.57 -1.91
C ILE A 74 -9.04 22.64 -2.96
N LEU A 75 -8.35 22.29 -4.05
CA LEU A 75 -8.08 23.18 -5.17
C LEU A 75 -8.83 22.72 -6.43
N PRO A 76 -9.27 23.64 -7.30
CA PRO A 76 -9.72 23.28 -8.65
C PRO A 76 -8.57 22.65 -9.44
N ASN A 77 -8.91 21.83 -10.45
CA ASN A 77 -7.95 21.27 -11.39
C ASN A 77 -7.42 22.33 -12.37
N ASP A 78 -6.71 23.33 -11.85
CA ASP A 78 -6.11 24.43 -12.57
C ASP A 78 -4.68 24.68 -12.08
N VAL A 79 -3.74 24.68 -13.03
CA VAL A 79 -2.32 24.88 -12.78
C VAL A 79 -2.00 26.27 -12.22
N THR A 80 -2.76 27.30 -12.60
CA THR A 80 -2.54 28.67 -12.13
C THR A 80 -2.90 28.76 -10.65
N THR A 81 -4.09 28.26 -10.30
CA THR A 81 -4.53 28.18 -8.90
C THR A 81 -3.56 27.40 -8.01
N LEU A 82 -3.01 26.27 -8.48
CA LEU A 82 -2.01 25.50 -7.75
C LEU A 82 -0.72 26.30 -7.50
N LYS A 83 -0.19 26.97 -8.53
CA LYS A 83 1.02 27.79 -8.43
C LYS A 83 0.85 28.91 -7.42
N ASP A 84 -0.27 29.62 -7.48
CA ASP A 84 -0.55 30.73 -6.57
C ASP A 84 -0.72 30.24 -5.12
N TYR A 85 -1.33 29.08 -4.91
CA TYR A 85 -1.43 28.46 -3.59
C TYR A 85 -0.04 28.14 -3.00
N ILE A 86 0.85 27.54 -3.80
CA ILE A 86 2.22 27.22 -3.37
C ILE A 86 2.97 28.51 -3.01
N ALA A 87 2.91 29.54 -3.86
CA ALA A 87 3.59 30.81 -3.62
C ALA A 87 3.12 31.49 -2.33
N ARG A 88 1.79 31.56 -2.10
CA ARG A 88 1.22 32.12 -0.86
C ARG A 88 1.60 31.30 0.38
N SER A 89 1.56 29.98 0.28
CA SER A 89 1.87 29.09 1.41
C SER A 89 3.32 29.22 1.87
N LEU A 90 4.27 29.43 0.95
CA LEU A 90 5.67 29.66 1.29
C LEU A 90 5.88 31.00 2.00
N ALA A 91 5.18 32.06 1.58
CA ALA A 91 5.29 33.39 2.20
C ALA A 91 4.71 33.45 3.63
N GLN A 92 3.73 32.61 3.94
CA GLN A 92 3.12 32.52 5.29
C GLN A 92 3.96 31.72 6.30
N HIS A 93 4.99 31.01 5.83
CA HIS A 93 5.86 30.16 6.64
C HIS A 93 7.30 30.71 6.75
N GLN A 94 7.54 31.95 6.31
CA GLN A 94 8.72 32.76 6.62
C GLN A 94 8.43 33.69 7.81
#